data_AF-A0A178W0H6-F1
#
_entry.id   AF-A0A178W0H6-F1
#
_cell.length_a   1.000
_cell.length_b   1.000
_cell.length_c   1.000
_cell.angle_alpha   90.00
_cell.angle_beta   90.00
_cell.angle_gamma   90.00
#
_symmetry.space_group_name_H-M   'P 1'
#
loop_
_entity.id
_entity.type
_entity.pdbx_description
1 polymer ?
#
loop_
_entity_poly.entity_id
_entity_poly.type
_entity_poly.pdbx_seq_one_letter_code
_entity_poly.pdbx_strand_id
1 'polypeptide(L)'
;MAGADLSDTLMDRMVLNEANLTNAVLVRSVLTRSDLGGAKIEGADFSDAVIDLLQKQALCKYATGTNPLTGVDTRKSLGCGNSRRNAYGSPSSPLLSAPPQRLLGRDGFCDEKTGLCDVK
;
A
#
# COMPACT_ATOMS: atom_id res chain seq x y z
N MET A 1 3.93 10.86 19.58
CA MET A 1 4.37 9.76 20.46
C MET A 1 5.27 8.88 19.61
N ALA A 2 6.58 8.88 19.83
CA ALA A 2 7.48 8.05 19.03
C ALA A 2 7.49 6.60 19.56
N GLY A 3 7.55 5.60 18.67
CA GLY A 3 7.60 4.18 19.03
C GLY A 3 6.29 3.61 19.60
N ALA A 4 5.15 4.26 19.36
CA ALA A 4 3.86 3.76 19.84
C ALA A 4 3.43 2.51 19.05
N ASP A 5 2.92 1.50 19.76
CA ASP A 5 2.22 0.38 19.14
C ASP A 5 0.73 0.74 19.00
N LEU A 6 0.30 0.90 17.76
CA LEU A 6 -1.06 1.23 17.34
C LEU A 6 -1.58 0.14 16.38
N SER A 7 -1.06 -1.09 16.49
CA SER A 7 -1.49 -2.22 15.69
C SER A 7 -2.98 -2.52 15.90
N ASP A 8 -3.67 -2.94 14.84
CA ASP A 8 -5.09 -3.34 14.88
C ASP A 8 -6.08 -2.25 15.34
N THR A 9 -5.65 -0.98 15.36
CA THR A 9 -6.51 0.13 15.81
C THR A 9 -7.41 0.66 14.70
N LEU A 10 -8.61 1.12 15.10
CA LEU A 10 -9.53 1.87 14.24
C LEU A 10 -9.34 3.37 14.47
N MET A 11 -8.67 4.04 13.54
CA MET A 11 -8.38 5.47 13.55
C MET A 11 -9.03 6.15 12.33
N ASP A 12 -10.29 5.82 12.02
CA ASP A 12 -11.07 6.41 10.92
C ASP A 12 -11.44 7.87 11.21
N ARG A 13 -11.28 8.75 10.21
CA ARG A 13 -11.53 10.21 10.32
C ARG A 13 -10.73 10.92 11.42
N MET A 14 -9.55 10.41 11.75
CA MET A 14 -8.69 11.03 12.75
C MET A 14 -7.86 12.16 12.15
N VAL A 15 -7.62 13.19 12.96
CA VAL A 15 -6.74 14.31 12.61
C VAL A 15 -5.36 14.03 13.23
N LEU A 16 -4.40 13.65 12.39
CA LEU A 16 -3.02 13.26 12.73
C LEU A 16 -2.01 14.12 11.96
N ASN A 17 -2.41 15.29 11.46
CA ASN A 17 -1.53 16.20 10.76
C ASN A 17 -0.36 16.60 11.67
N GLU A 18 0.85 16.58 11.13
CA GLU A 18 2.10 16.88 11.84
C GLU A 18 2.38 16.00 13.08
N ALA A 19 1.59 14.94 13.29
CA ALA A 19 1.76 14.05 14.42
C ALA A 19 3.13 13.36 14.35
N ASN A 20 3.78 13.23 15.51
CA ASN A 20 4.99 12.43 15.61
C ASN A 20 4.63 10.95 15.73
N LEU A 21 4.78 10.20 14.63
CA LEU A 21 4.59 8.76 14.47
C LEU A 21 5.93 8.06 14.16
N THR A 22 7.07 8.69 14.45
CA THR A 22 8.39 8.10 14.24
C THR A 22 8.48 6.76 14.97
N ASN A 23 8.93 5.70 14.28
CA ASN A 23 9.00 4.32 14.77
C ASN A 23 7.66 3.71 15.24
N ALA A 24 6.52 4.33 14.95
CA ALA A 24 5.22 3.76 15.32
C ALA A 24 4.94 2.46 14.56
N VAL A 25 4.29 1.51 15.22
CA VAL A 25 3.81 0.27 14.62
C VAL A 25 2.32 0.44 14.34
N LEU A 26 1.94 0.56 13.07
CA LEU A 26 0.57 0.82 12.59
C LEU A 26 0.03 -0.39 11.82
N VAL A 27 0.54 -1.58 12.16
CA VAL A 27 0.24 -2.82 11.46
C VAL A 27 -1.25 -3.14 11.54
N ARG A 28 -1.89 -3.43 10.39
CA ARG A 28 -3.34 -3.70 10.28
C ARG A 28 -4.26 -2.58 10.83
N SER A 29 -3.76 -1.37 10.98
CA SER A 29 -4.58 -0.23 11.40
C SER A 29 -5.51 0.26 10.29
N VAL A 30 -6.63 0.87 10.66
CA VAL A 30 -7.57 1.51 9.72
C VAL A 30 -7.49 3.02 9.88
N LEU A 31 -6.98 3.70 8.85
CA LEU A 31 -6.73 5.15 8.79
C LEU A 31 -7.53 5.80 7.64
N THR A 32 -8.68 5.22 7.29
CA THR A 32 -9.55 5.74 6.23
C THR A 32 -10.06 7.12 6.59
N ARG A 33 -10.08 8.04 5.61
CA ARG A 33 -10.51 9.44 5.77
C ARG A 33 -9.76 10.21 6.85
N SER A 34 -8.58 9.76 7.25
CA SER A 34 -7.76 10.42 8.27
C SER A 34 -6.75 11.35 7.61
N ASP A 35 -6.46 12.46 8.28
CA ASP A 35 -5.49 13.44 7.82
C ASP A 35 -4.13 13.14 8.45
N LEU A 36 -3.16 12.66 7.66
CA LEU A 36 -1.77 12.49 8.10
C LEU A 36 -0.84 13.48 7.38
N GLY A 37 -1.36 14.65 6.97
CA GLY A 37 -0.59 15.71 6.34
C GLY A 37 0.59 16.15 7.19
N GLY A 38 1.82 16.01 6.69
CA GLY A 38 3.04 16.42 7.40
C GLY A 38 3.41 15.57 8.61
N ALA A 39 2.75 14.43 8.86
CA ALA A 39 3.10 13.55 9.97
C ALA A 39 4.55 13.07 9.87
N LYS A 40 5.26 12.99 11.00
CA LYS A 40 6.62 12.42 11.04
C LYS A 40 6.49 10.91 11.08
N ILE A 41 6.84 10.24 9.99
CA ILE A 41 6.63 8.79 9.82
C ILE A 41 7.95 8.02 9.59
N GLU A 42 9.09 8.62 9.91
CA GLU A 42 10.38 7.94 9.76
C GLU A 42 10.39 6.65 10.60
N GLY A 43 10.69 5.53 9.95
CA GLY A 43 10.69 4.22 10.59
C GLY A 43 9.30 3.72 11.00
N ALA A 44 8.20 4.32 10.56
CA ALA A 44 6.86 3.82 10.87
C ALA A 44 6.52 2.56 10.04
N ASP A 45 5.91 1.55 10.67
CA ASP A 45 5.49 0.34 9.99
C ASP A 45 3.99 0.39 9.68
N PHE A 46 3.65 0.48 8.39
CA PHE A 46 2.27 0.52 7.88
C PHE A 46 1.80 -0.81 7.28
N SER A 47 2.42 -1.93 7.64
CA SER A 47 2.12 -3.22 7.02
C SER A 47 0.64 -3.57 7.19
N ASP A 48 -0.04 -3.87 6.09
CA ASP A 48 -1.47 -4.16 6.03
C ASP A 48 -2.39 -3.04 6.56
N ALA A 49 -1.89 -1.81 6.70
CA ALA A 49 -2.72 -0.66 7.08
C ALA A 49 -3.64 -0.23 5.94
N VAL A 50 -4.88 0.10 6.27
CA VAL A 50 -5.87 0.62 5.32
C VAL A 50 -5.81 2.14 5.31
N ILE A 51 -5.25 2.70 4.24
CA ILE A 51 -5.03 4.15 4.07
C ILE A 51 -5.57 4.59 2.71
N ASP A 52 -6.19 5.77 2.65
CA ASP A 52 -6.67 6.34 1.39
C ASP A 52 -5.54 6.55 0.39
N LEU A 53 -5.80 6.31 -0.90
CA LEU A 53 -4.79 6.34 -1.96
C LEU A 53 -4.03 7.68 -2.01
N LEU A 54 -4.76 8.81 -1.90
CA LEU A 54 -4.16 10.14 -1.93
C LEU A 54 -3.22 10.37 -0.73
N GLN A 55 -3.66 9.94 0.46
CA GLN A 55 -2.87 10.04 1.67
C GLN A 55 -1.60 9.18 1.56
N LYS A 56 -1.74 7.92 1.13
CA LYS A 56 -0.60 7.04 0.84
C LYS A 56 0.40 7.68 -0.13
N GLN A 57 -0.09 8.23 -1.26
CA GLN A 57 0.76 8.91 -2.24
C GLN A 57 1.49 10.12 -1.64
N ALA A 58 0.83 10.89 -0.76
CA ALA A 58 1.45 12.00 -0.06
C ALA A 58 2.55 11.53 0.90
N LEU A 59 2.27 10.52 1.75
CA LEU A 59 3.24 9.92 2.66
C LEU A 59 4.45 9.36 1.90
N CYS A 60 4.22 8.68 0.77
CA CYS A 60 5.29 8.12 -0.06
C CYS A 60 6.29 9.15 -0.62
N LYS A 61 5.98 10.45 -0.60
CA LYS A 61 6.92 11.50 -1.01
C LYS A 61 8.08 11.67 -0.03
N TYR A 62 7.86 11.37 1.25
CA TYR A 62 8.84 11.61 2.31
C TYR A 62 9.02 10.42 3.27
N ALA A 63 8.33 9.30 3.04
CA ALA A 63 8.56 8.06 3.77
C ALA A 63 10.01 7.58 3.63
N THR A 64 10.67 7.33 4.76
CA THR A 64 12.05 6.87 4.90
C THR A 64 12.22 6.04 6.17
N GLY A 65 13.33 5.31 6.27
CA GLY A 65 13.72 4.59 7.48
C GLY A 65 13.07 3.22 7.63
N THR A 66 13.60 2.47 8.59
CA THR A 66 13.19 1.10 8.94
C THR A 66 12.75 1.08 10.38
N ASN A 67 11.61 0.46 10.66
CA ASN A 67 11.13 0.35 12.03
C ASN A 67 12.10 -0.50 12.87
N PRO A 68 12.59 -0.01 14.03
CA PRO A 68 13.56 -0.75 14.84
C PRO A 68 12.97 -1.98 15.55
N LEU A 69 11.64 -2.05 15.71
CA LEU A 69 10.95 -3.17 16.37
C LEU A 69 10.59 -4.26 15.36
N THR A 70 10.05 -3.89 14.19
CA THR A 70 9.59 -4.87 13.19
C THR A 70 10.62 -5.17 12.10
N GLY A 71 11.62 -4.31 11.92
CA GLY A 71 12.63 -4.43 10.86
C GLY A 71 12.09 -4.12 9.46
N VAL A 72 10.87 -3.59 9.34
CA VAL A 72 10.23 -3.32 8.05
C VAL A 72 10.57 -1.90 7.58
N ASP A 73 10.90 -1.78 6.29
CA ASP A 73 11.10 -0.49 5.62
C ASP A 73 9.76 0.25 5.46
N THR A 74 9.74 1.52 5.87
CA THR A 74 8.53 2.37 5.91
C THR A 74 7.89 2.51 4.51
N ARG A 75 8.72 2.67 3.47
CA ARG A 75 8.22 2.82 2.09
C ARG A 75 7.60 1.52 1.58
N LYS A 76 8.22 0.39 1.89
CA LYS A 76 7.76 -0.95 1.56
C LYS A 76 6.44 -1.26 2.26
N SER A 77 6.33 -0.98 3.56
CA SER A 77 5.09 -1.19 4.31
C SER A 77 3.94 -0.33 3.80
N LEU A 78 4.23 0.92 3.38
CA LEU A 78 3.25 1.80 2.72
C LEU A 78 2.92 1.37 1.28
N GLY A 79 3.64 0.40 0.71
CA GLY A 79 3.49 0.03 -0.70
C GLY A 79 3.87 1.16 -1.65
N CYS A 80 4.89 1.95 -1.32
CA CYS A 80 5.43 3.00 -2.18
C CYS A 80 6.23 2.37 -3.33
N GLY A 81 5.58 2.18 -4.48
CA GLY A 81 6.17 1.59 -5.68
C GLY A 81 5.13 1.51 -6.80
N ASN A 82 5.61 1.34 -8.04
CA ASN A 82 4.83 1.45 -9.29
C ASN A 82 3.32 1.15 -9.17
N SER A 83 2.49 2.17 -9.45
CA SER A 83 1.02 2.13 -9.51
C SER A 83 0.42 1.02 -10.39
N ARG A 84 1.24 0.26 -11.13
CA ARG A 84 0.81 -0.86 -11.97
C ARG A 84 0.72 -2.21 -11.25
N ARG A 85 1.27 -2.35 -10.03
CA ARG A 85 1.25 -3.64 -9.30
C ARG A 85 0.46 -3.64 -8.00
N ASN A 86 0.17 -2.48 -7.43
CA ASN A 86 -0.50 -2.39 -6.13
C ASN A 86 -2.03 -2.34 -6.23
N ALA A 87 -2.58 -3.14 -7.14
CA ALA A 87 -3.96 -3.62 -7.06
C ALA A 87 -4.02 -4.80 -6.06
N TYR A 88 -3.45 -4.63 -4.86
CA TYR A 88 -3.80 -5.53 -3.76
C TYR A 88 -5.27 -5.27 -3.47
N GLY A 89 -6.06 -6.24 -3.89
CA GLY A 89 -7.51 -6.21 -3.82
C GLY A 89 -7.99 -6.02 -2.40
N SER A 90 -9.18 -5.44 -2.30
CA SER A 90 -10.02 -5.57 -1.12
C SER A 90 -10.09 -7.05 -0.70
N PRO A 91 -10.32 -7.38 0.59
CA PRO A 91 -10.50 -8.77 1.04
C PRO A 91 -11.60 -9.55 0.30
N SER A 92 -12.47 -8.86 -0.45
CA SER A 92 -13.46 -9.43 -1.38
C SER A 92 -12.91 -9.78 -2.77
N SER A 93 -11.61 -9.63 -3.02
CA SER A 93 -10.97 -9.82 -4.33
C SER A 93 -9.67 -10.60 -4.18
N PRO A 94 -9.74 -11.93 -4.00
CA PRO A 94 -8.56 -12.76 -4.01
C PRO A 94 -7.99 -12.80 -5.43
N LEU A 95 -6.71 -12.49 -5.56
CA LEU A 95 -5.85 -12.75 -6.72
C LEU A 95 -6.19 -11.98 -8.02
N LEU A 96 -5.75 -10.73 -8.10
CA LEU A 96 -5.24 -10.20 -9.38
C LEU A 96 -3.71 -10.43 -9.46
N SER A 97 -3.29 -11.69 -9.29
CA SER A 97 -1.95 -12.14 -9.69
C SER A 97 -1.92 -12.65 -11.14
N ALA A 98 -3.03 -12.53 -11.87
CA ALA A 98 -3.01 -12.72 -13.30
C ALA A 98 -2.30 -11.51 -13.94
N PRO A 99 -1.33 -11.72 -14.85
CA PRO A 99 -0.89 -10.63 -15.72
C PRO A 99 -2.13 -10.02 -16.39
N PRO A 100 -2.14 -8.71 -16.68
CA PRO A 100 -3.27 -8.11 -17.38
C PRO A 100 -3.50 -8.95 -18.63
N GLN A 101 -4.71 -9.48 -18.80
CA GLN A 101 -5.13 -10.04 -20.08
C GLN A 101 -4.89 -8.92 -21.07
N ARG A 102 -3.80 -9.06 -21.85
CA ARG A 102 -3.38 -8.04 -22.80
C ARG A 102 -4.58 -7.82 -23.70
N LEU A 103 -5.01 -6.56 -23.79
CA LEU A 103 -5.84 -6.10 -24.89
C LEU A 103 -5.26 -6.67 -26.17
N LEU A 104 -5.99 -7.59 -26.79
CA LEU A 104 -5.64 -8.13 -28.10
C LEU A 104 -5.52 -6.95 -29.06
N GLY A 105 -4.31 -6.77 -29.60
CA GLY A 105 -4.14 -5.97 -30.81
C GLY A 105 -4.91 -6.61 -31.96
N ARG A 106 -5.26 -5.80 -32.97
CA ARG A 106 -6.14 -6.17 -34.10
C ARG A 106 -5.58 -7.30 -35.00
N ASP A 107 -4.39 -7.82 -34.69
CA ASP A 107 -3.58 -8.72 -35.50
C ASP A 107 -2.89 -9.86 -34.71
N GLY A 108 -3.25 -10.13 -33.44
CA GLY A 108 -2.70 -11.24 -32.64
C GLY A 108 -3.62 -12.46 -32.56
N PHE A 109 -3.16 -13.64 -32.99
CA PHE A 109 -3.93 -14.89 -32.99
C PHE A 109 -3.89 -15.58 -31.60
N CYS A 110 -5.07 -15.85 -31.03
CA CYS A 110 -5.22 -16.69 -29.84
C CYS A 110 -5.77 -18.05 -30.25
N ASP A 111 -5.19 -19.13 -29.73
CA ASP A 111 -5.69 -20.49 -29.96
C ASP A 111 -6.80 -20.84 -28.96
N GLU A 112 -8.02 -21.03 -29.44
CA GLU A 112 -9.20 -21.30 -28.59
C GLU A 112 -9.24 -22.71 -27.98
N LYS A 113 -8.40 -23.65 -28.42
CA LYS A 113 -8.37 -25.00 -27.83
C LYS A 113 -7.46 -25.08 -26.62
N THR A 114 -6.40 -24.27 -26.61
CA THR A 114 -5.39 -24.26 -25.55
C THR A 114 -5.54 -23.06 -24.62
N GLY A 115 -6.18 -21.98 -25.07
CA GLY A 115 -6.32 -20.75 -24.30
C GLY A 115 -5.01 -19.96 -24.20
N LEU A 116 -3.98 -20.32 -24.98
CA LEU A 116 -2.74 -19.58 -25.06
C LEU A 116 -2.79 -18.58 -26.22
N CYS A 117 -2.41 -17.34 -25.92
CA CYS A 117 -2.20 -16.30 -26.90
C CYS A 117 -0.71 -15.99 -26.93
N ASP A 118 -0.07 -16.22 -28.08
CA ASP A 118 1.35 -15.89 -28.29
C ASP A 118 1.49 -14.67 -29.20
N VAL A 119 2.48 -13.84 -28.90
CA VAL A 119 2.91 -12.75 -29.78
C VAL A 119 4.02 -13.32 -30.64
N LYS A 120 3.97 -13.12 -31.96
CA LYS A 120 5.10 -13.46 -32.81
C LYS A 120 6.33 -12.63 -32.44
#